data_AF-A0A284QMP9-F1
#
_entry.id   AF-A0A284QMP9-F1
#
_cell.length_a   1.000
_cell.length_b   1.000
_cell.length_c   1.000
_cell.angle_alpha   90.00
_cell.angle_beta   90.00
_cell.angle_gamma   90.00
#
_symmetry.space_group_name_H-M   'P 1'
#
loop_
_entity.id
_entity.type
_entity.pdbx_description
1 polymer ?
#
loop_
_entity_poly.entity_id
_entity_poly.type
_entity_poly.pdbx_seq_one_letter_code
_entity_poly.pdbx_strand_id
1 'polypeptide(L)'
;MSFKWVESPEHGGGGPTWVEDHIEAYISIAGTHLGVAKAMAAFLSGEMKDTVQMNPAGSYVLERFFSRAERKRLFLSWAGSASMWIKGGDAIWGNARFAPDDQSESIHTHGELIAFRESQMLSAENDGVGNMTSEQAGTWILQHTPATFQKMMATNYSVGIERDEATLKRNDGDHTKWSNPLEVRLPNAPSMKMYCVYGHGKETERSYWYARGAYEHDGNSVDGLNPTCSNPDDNECVTERPPLDMPLTRKSWIDADYTNDTISPKASVRNGVKMGEGDGTVSLLSLGAMCVEGWKRPRWNPAGIKVTTVEVNWLFSRSIFQILIVVFKLPHLPVPSIPRGGANTSDHVDILGSTGLNEIILKVATGVGHEVEENFVSNIREYAQHMQWDLY
;
A
#
# COMPACT_ATOMS: atom_id res chain seq x y z
N MET A 1 5.50 -13.42 -1.75
CA MET A 1 5.71 -14.42 -0.68
C MET A 1 5.17 -15.75 -1.18
N SER A 2 5.90 -16.40 -2.09
CA SER A 2 5.42 -17.65 -2.70
C SER A 2 6.48 -18.75 -2.73
N PHE A 3 7.74 -18.43 -2.36
CA PHE A 3 8.92 -19.30 -2.47
C PHE A 3 9.13 -19.95 -3.86
N LYS A 4 8.31 -19.61 -4.86
CA LYS A 4 8.35 -20.17 -6.21
C LYS A 4 9.66 -19.91 -6.93
N TRP A 5 10.32 -18.81 -6.61
CA TRP A 5 11.65 -18.53 -7.12
C TRP A 5 12.68 -19.60 -6.72
N VAL A 6 12.53 -20.23 -5.54
CA VAL A 6 13.39 -21.34 -5.09
C VAL A 6 12.97 -22.65 -5.74
N GLU A 7 11.66 -22.91 -5.82
CA GLU A 7 11.11 -24.13 -6.41
C GLU A 7 11.35 -24.22 -7.93
N SER A 8 11.42 -23.06 -8.60
CA SER A 8 11.55 -22.93 -10.05
C SER A 8 12.89 -23.50 -10.57
N PRO A 9 12.86 -24.44 -11.54
CA PRO A 9 14.06 -24.98 -12.18
C PRO A 9 14.90 -23.92 -12.91
N GLU A 10 14.25 -22.89 -13.48
CA GLU A 10 14.94 -21.82 -14.24
C GLU A 10 15.63 -20.79 -13.34
N HIS A 11 15.38 -20.83 -12.03
CA HIS A 11 15.83 -19.82 -11.08
C HIS A 11 16.60 -20.48 -9.93
N GLY A 12 15.99 -20.62 -8.75
CA GLY A 12 16.67 -21.16 -7.57
C GLY A 12 16.96 -22.66 -7.62
N GLY A 13 16.23 -23.44 -8.42
CA GLY A 13 16.54 -24.84 -8.70
C GLY A 13 16.49 -25.79 -7.48
N GLY A 14 15.86 -25.37 -6.37
CA GLY A 14 15.76 -26.17 -5.14
C GLY A 14 14.80 -27.35 -5.27
N GLY A 15 13.89 -27.32 -6.25
CA GLY A 15 12.86 -28.34 -6.46
C GLY A 15 11.62 -28.14 -5.59
N PRO A 16 10.56 -28.93 -5.82
CA PRO A 16 9.24 -28.72 -5.22
C PRO A 16 9.15 -29.09 -3.74
N THR A 17 10.08 -29.88 -3.20
CA THR A 17 10.10 -30.25 -1.78
C THR A 17 10.99 -29.34 -0.95
N TRP A 18 11.74 -28.42 -1.58
CA TRP A 18 12.75 -27.62 -0.88
C TRP A 18 12.16 -26.86 0.32
N VAL A 19 10.99 -26.27 0.15
CA VAL A 19 10.34 -25.50 1.23
C VAL A 19 9.92 -26.41 2.38
N GLU A 20 9.35 -27.57 2.07
CA GLU A 20 8.97 -28.58 3.07
C GLU A 20 10.19 -29.08 3.86
N ASP A 21 11.32 -29.27 3.18
CA ASP A 21 12.52 -29.82 3.80
C ASP A 21 13.34 -28.79 4.61
N HIS A 22 13.17 -27.48 4.35
CA HIS A 22 14.06 -26.43 4.88
C HIS A 22 13.37 -25.30 5.66
N ILE A 23 12.05 -25.13 5.53
CA ILE A 23 11.33 -23.99 6.12
C ILE A 23 10.31 -24.47 7.16
N GLU A 24 10.69 -24.37 8.43
CA GLU A 24 9.80 -24.69 9.57
C GLU A 24 8.68 -23.65 9.74
N ALA A 25 9.03 -22.36 9.69
CA ALA A 25 8.10 -21.28 9.96
C ALA A 25 8.41 -20.02 9.17
N TYR A 26 7.36 -19.29 8.79
CA TYR A 26 7.44 -17.95 8.24
C TYR A 26 6.61 -16.97 9.08
N ILE A 27 7.19 -15.81 9.40
CA ILE A 27 6.52 -14.73 10.11
C ILE A 27 6.46 -13.51 9.18
N SER A 28 5.27 -13.13 8.75
CA SER A 28 5.00 -11.85 8.09
C SER A 28 4.84 -10.78 9.16
N ILE A 29 5.66 -9.75 9.13
CA ILE A 29 5.55 -8.61 10.05
C ILE A 29 5.11 -7.40 9.25
N ALA A 30 3.90 -6.88 9.53
CA ALA A 30 3.29 -5.75 8.82
C ALA A 30 3.35 -5.90 7.28
N GLY A 31 3.01 -7.10 6.79
CA GLY A 31 3.14 -7.44 5.37
C GLY A 31 2.20 -6.63 4.47
N THR A 32 2.75 -5.96 3.46
CA THR A 32 2.00 -5.21 2.43
C THR A 32 1.50 -6.11 1.29
N HIS A 33 0.84 -7.21 1.64
CA HIS A 33 0.54 -8.30 0.70
C HIS A 33 -0.24 -7.85 -0.55
N LEU A 34 -1.15 -6.89 -0.41
CA LEU A 34 -1.98 -6.37 -1.49
C LEU A 34 -1.54 -4.99 -2.00
N GLY A 35 -0.36 -4.52 -1.57
CA GLY A 35 0.14 -3.18 -1.88
C GLY A 35 -0.45 -2.08 -0.99
N VAL A 36 -0.09 -0.83 -1.26
CA VAL A 36 -0.52 0.32 -0.44
C VAL A 36 -1.01 1.49 -1.28
N ALA A 37 -2.08 2.14 -0.83
CA ALA A 37 -2.58 3.39 -1.43
C ALA A 37 -1.53 4.51 -1.44
N LYS A 38 -0.64 4.54 -0.43
CA LYS A 38 0.51 5.45 -0.35
C LYS A 38 1.41 5.39 -1.59
N ALA A 39 1.66 4.20 -2.13
CA ALA A 39 2.50 4.03 -3.30
C ALA A 39 1.83 4.66 -4.54
N MET A 40 0.51 4.49 -4.70
CA MET A 40 -0.24 5.07 -5.81
C MET A 40 -0.17 6.60 -5.83
N ALA A 41 -0.37 7.24 -4.68
CA ALA A 41 -0.24 8.69 -4.55
C ALA A 41 1.20 9.18 -4.84
N ALA A 42 2.19 8.44 -4.32
CA ALA A 42 3.61 8.74 -4.56
C ALA A 42 4.00 8.64 -6.04
N PHE A 43 3.48 7.67 -6.79
CA PHE A 43 3.71 7.56 -8.23
C PHE A 43 3.01 8.65 -9.03
N LEU A 44 1.87 9.14 -8.55
CA LEU A 44 1.09 10.14 -9.25
C LEU A 44 1.67 11.54 -9.10
N SER A 45 1.87 12.00 -7.86
CA SER A 45 2.29 13.37 -7.55
C SER A 45 3.57 13.49 -6.73
N GLY A 46 4.18 12.39 -6.30
CA GLY A 46 5.33 12.42 -5.38
C GLY A 46 4.96 12.85 -3.97
N GLU A 47 3.66 12.94 -3.67
CA GLU A 47 3.10 13.30 -2.37
C GLU A 47 2.55 12.07 -1.65
N MET A 48 2.49 12.18 -0.33
CA MET A 48 1.91 11.23 0.60
C MET A 48 1.33 12.02 1.79
N LYS A 49 0.49 11.38 2.62
CA LYS A 49 -0.09 11.98 3.82
C LYS A 49 0.90 12.84 4.62
N ASP A 50 2.07 12.27 4.91
CA ASP A 50 3.07 12.92 5.76
C ASP A 50 3.62 14.21 5.15
N THR A 51 3.65 14.32 3.82
CA THR A 51 4.18 15.50 3.11
C THR A 51 3.13 16.60 2.93
N VAL A 52 1.84 16.24 2.87
CA VAL A 52 0.74 17.21 2.71
C VAL A 52 0.27 17.78 4.03
N GLN A 53 0.49 17.05 5.14
CA GLN A 53 0.20 17.52 6.50
C GLN A 53 1.40 18.24 7.15
N MET A 54 2.49 18.46 6.42
CA MET A 54 3.61 19.27 6.90
C MET A 54 3.21 20.73 7.10
N ASN A 55 3.86 21.39 8.06
CA ASN A 55 3.69 22.82 8.23
C ASN A 55 4.19 23.59 6.98
N PRO A 56 3.65 24.79 6.68
CA PRO A 56 3.98 25.51 5.45
C PRO A 56 5.47 25.80 5.26
N ALA A 57 6.21 26.06 6.34
CA ALA A 57 7.65 26.29 6.28
C ALA A 57 8.41 25.02 5.85
N GLY A 58 8.04 23.87 6.39
CA GLY A 58 8.59 22.58 6.02
C GLY A 58 8.24 22.19 4.59
N SER A 59 6.99 22.39 4.16
CA SER A 59 6.55 22.13 2.79
C SER A 59 7.30 23.00 1.77
N TYR A 60 7.56 24.28 2.10
CA TYR A 60 8.35 25.18 1.25
C TYR A 60 9.80 24.73 1.12
N VAL A 61 10.45 24.39 2.23
CA VAL A 61 11.82 23.85 2.22
C VAL A 61 11.88 22.56 1.43
N LEU A 62 10.93 21.66 1.65
CA LEU A 62 10.86 20.40 0.93
C LEU A 62 10.67 20.62 -0.58
N GLU A 63 9.75 21.50 -0.99
CA GLU A 63 9.54 21.80 -2.40
C GLU A 63 10.77 22.45 -3.07
N ARG A 64 11.58 23.20 -2.30
CA ARG A 64 12.80 23.85 -2.80
C ARG A 64 13.99 22.90 -2.96
N PHE A 65 14.16 21.94 -2.06
CA PHE A 65 15.32 21.03 -2.06
C PHE A 65 15.01 19.63 -2.63
N PHE A 66 13.74 19.24 -2.61
CA PHE A 66 13.29 17.95 -3.11
C PHE A 66 11.81 18.02 -3.54
N SER A 67 11.62 18.65 -4.69
CA SER A 67 10.32 18.97 -5.25
C SER A 67 9.44 17.72 -5.45
N ARG A 68 8.13 17.93 -5.55
CA ARG A 68 7.18 16.86 -5.91
C ARG A 68 7.54 16.12 -7.19
N ALA A 69 8.02 16.82 -8.21
CA ALA A 69 8.44 16.22 -9.48
C ALA A 69 9.67 15.31 -9.31
N GLU A 70 10.68 15.76 -8.54
CA GLU A 70 11.87 14.96 -8.24
C GLU A 70 11.54 13.73 -7.39
N ARG A 71 10.66 13.89 -6.40
CA ARG A 71 10.12 12.79 -5.60
C ARG A 71 9.41 11.75 -6.46
N LYS A 72 8.49 12.19 -7.32
CA LYS A 72 7.81 11.33 -8.28
C LYS A 72 8.81 10.56 -9.15
N ARG A 73 9.79 11.25 -9.73
CA ARG A 73 10.83 10.62 -10.56
C ARG A 73 11.65 9.59 -9.77
N LEU A 74 11.96 9.86 -8.50
CA LEU A 74 12.65 8.92 -7.63
C LEU A 74 11.81 7.67 -7.36
N PHE A 75 10.54 7.83 -6.98
CA PHE A 75 9.65 6.69 -6.73
C PHE A 75 9.43 5.84 -7.98
N LEU A 76 9.31 6.46 -9.15
CA LEU A 76 9.22 5.76 -10.44
C LEU A 76 10.54 5.09 -10.87
N SER A 77 11.66 5.36 -10.20
CA SER A 77 12.94 4.68 -10.47
C SER A 77 13.15 3.45 -9.60
N TRP A 78 12.39 3.29 -8.52
CA TRP A 78 12.60 2.23 -7.52
C TRP A 78 11.68 1.03 -7.74
N ALA A 79 12.26 -0.11 -8.13
CA ALA A 79 11.55 -1.37 -8.26
C ALA A 79 10.87 -1.81 -6.94
N GLY A 80 11.52 -1.53 -5.80
CA GLY A 80 10.94 -1.79 -4.47
C GLY A 80 9.61 -1.06 -4.27
N SER A 81 9.55 0.23 -4.62
CA SER A 81 8.29 0.99 -4.59
C SER A 81 7.26 0.39 -5.53
N ALA A 82 7.65 0.03 -6.76
CA ALA A 82 6.76 -0.57 -7.75
C ALA A 82 6.13 -1.89 -7.29
N SER A 83 6.87 -2.69 -6.51
CA SER A 83 6.34 -3.94 -5.93
C SER A 83 5.17 -3.73 -4.95
N MET A 84 5.06 -2.53 -4.37
CA MET A 84 3.99 -2.14 -3.44
C MET A 84 2.76 -1.59 -4.15
N TRP A 85 2.69 -1.68 -5.48
CA TRP A 85 1.49 -1.38 -6.25
C TRP A 85 0.29 -2.19 -5.74
N ILE A 86 -0.87 -1.55 -5.75
CA ILE A 86 -2.16 -2.11 -5.32
C ILE A 86 -2.55 -3.32 -6.18
N LYS A 87 -2.86 -4.45 -5.54
CA LYS A 87 -3.18 -5.72 -6.22
C LYS A 87 -4.64 -6.11 -6.00
N GLY A 88 -5.22 -6.73 -7.02
CA GLY A 88 -6.59 -7.25 -7.03
C GLY A 88 -7.65 -6.26 -7.53
N GLY A 89 -7.26 -5.01 -7.80
CA GLY A 89 -8.15 -3.99 -8.37
C GLY A 89 -9.47 -3.87 -7.60
N ASP A 90 -10.54 -3.67 -8.35
CA ASP A 90 -11.86 -3.34 -7.78
C ASP A 90 -12.49 -4.51 -7.01
N ALA A 91 -12.04 -5.75 -7.26
CA ALA A 91 -12.47 -6.94 -6.54
C ALA A 91 -12.04 -6.93 -5.07
N ILE A 92 -10.90 -6.31 -4.77
CA ILE A 92 -10.29 -6.29 -3.43
C ILE A 92 -10.44 -4.91 -2.78
N TRP A 93 -10.27 -3.84 -3.55
CA TRP A 93 -10.20 -2.46 -3.03
C TRP A 93 -11.52 -1.70 -3.15
N GLY A 94 -12.53 -2.29 -3.79
CA GLY A 94 -13.85 -1.69 -3.97
C GLY A 94 -14.03 -1.04 -5.34
N ASN A 95 -15.28 -0.69 -5.63
CA ASN A 95 -15.74 -0.04 -6.85
C ASN A 95 -16.33 1.34 -6.53
N ALA A 96 -16.86 2.03 -7.56
CA ALA A 96 -17.41 3.39 -7.41
C ALA A 96 -18.59 3.52 -6.42
N ARG A 97 -19.19 2.42 -5.96
CA ARG A 97 -20.34 2.43 -5.04
C ARG A 97 -20.04 1.87 -3.66
N PHE A 98 -19.01 1.03 -3.54
CA PHE A 98 -18.78 0.23 -2.35
C PHE A 98 -17.32 -0.21 -2.25
N ALA A 99 -16.77 -0.14 -1.04
CA ALA A 99 -15.54 -0.83 -0.66
C ALA A 99 -15.75 -1.70 0.59
N PRO A 100 -14.96 -2.78 0.74
CA PRO A 100 -15.11 -3.70 1.86
C PRO A 100 -14.96 -3.07 3.25
N ASP A 101 -14.20 -1.97 3.33
CA ASP A 101 -13.93 -1.19 4.53
C ASP A 101 -14.78 0.09 4.65
N ASP A 102 -15.84 0.23 3.84
CA ASP A 102 -16.77 1.34 3.98
C ASP A 102 -17.57 1.27 5.27
N GLN A 103 -17.70 2.41 5.94
CA GLN A 103 -18.57 2.56 7.10
C GLN A 103 -19.97 3.00 6.65
N SER A 104 -21.01 2.50 7.33
CA SER A 104 -22.41 2.79 7.03
C SER A 104 -22.80 4.27 7.09
N GLU A 105 -21.99 5.11 7.73
CA GLU A 105 -22.22 6.54 7.90
C GLU A 105 -21.39 7.42 6.94
N SER A 106 -20.59 6.82 6.05
CA SER A 106 -19.73 7.59 5.14
C SER A 106 -20.51 8.07 3.90
N ILE A 107 -20.38 9.36 3.58
CA ILE A 107 -21.00 9.98 2.40
C ILE A 107 -20.28 9.54 1.11
N HIS A 108 -18.99 9.22 1.21
CA HIS A 108 -18.16 8.80 0.09
C HIS A 108 -17.61 7.40 0.34
N THR A 109 -17.53 6.58 -0.70
CA THR A 109 -16.90 5.25 -0.61
C THR A 109 -15.37 5.36 -0.58
N HIS A 110 -14.68 4.35 -0.04
CA HIS A 110 -13.23 4.14 -0.18
C HIS A 110 -12.86 3.44 -1.50
N GLY A 111 -13.85 3.00 -2.28
CA GLY A 111 -13.63 2.33 -3.57
C GLY A 111 -13.13 3.31 -4.63
N GLU A 112 -13.47 4.59 -4.49
CA GLU A 112 -12.86 5.68 -5.25
C GLU A 112 -11.48 6.01 -4.64
N LEU A 113 -10.41 5.45 -5.23
CA LEU A 113 -9.04 5.64 -4.77
C LEU A 113 -8.57 7.08 -4.98
N ILE A 114 -8.94 7.67 -6.12
CA ILE A 114 -8.64 9.06 -6.49
C ILE A 114 -9.96 9.74 -6.81
N ALA A 115 -10.28 10.78 -6.05
CA ALA A 115 -11.47 11.62 -6.23
C ALA A 115 -11.08 13.06 -6.57
N PHE A 116 -11.98 13.79 -7.23
CA PHE A 116 -11.80 15.20 -7.57
C PHE A 116 -12.99 16.02 -7.05
N ARG A 117 -12.77 17.30 -6.76
CA ARG A 117 -13.88 18.21 -6.40
C ARG A 117 -14.82 18.40 -7.59
N GLU A 118 -16.12 18.53 -7.31
CA GLU A 118 -17.15 18.75 -8.33
C GLU A 118 -16.88 20.00 -9.20
N SER A 119 -16.38 21.09 -8.61
CA SER A 119 -15.98 22.30 -9.35
C SER A 119 -14.83 22.06 -10.34
N GLN A 120 -13.96 21.10 -10.06
CA GLN A 120 -12.87 20.69 -10.96
C GLN A 120 -13.36 19.69 -12.01
N MET A 121 -14.37 18.88 -11.70
CA MET A 121 -15.01 17.98 -12.66
C MET A 121 -15.82 18.76 -13.70
N LEU A 122 -16.56 19.79 -13.27
CA LEU A 122 -17.33 20.68 -14.15
C LEU A 122 -16.44 21.50 -15.11
N SER A 123 -15.22 21.85 -14.68
CA SER A 123 -14.23 22.49 -15.55
C SER A 123 -13.43 21.50 -16.41
N ALA A 124 -13.59 20.20 -16.16
CA ALA A 124 -12.93 19.10 -16.85
C ALA A 124 -13.87 18.25 -17.72
N GLU A 125 -15.10 18.70 -18.01
CA GLU A 125 -16.03 18.01 -18.93
C GLU A 125 -15.42 17.75 -20.33
N ASN A 126 -14.40 18.52 -20.73
CA ASN A 126 -13.65 18.31 -21.97
C ASN A 126 -12.50 17.28 -21.86
N ASP A 127 -12.06 16.91 -20.65
CA ASP A 127 -10.89 16.04 -20.40
C ASP A 127 -11.26 14.60 -19.97
N GLY A 128 -12.55 14.31 -19.72
CA GLY A 128 -13.03 12.97 -19.34
C GLY A 128 -12.55 12.47 -17.97
N VAL A 129 -12.19 13.37 -17.05
CA VAL A 129 -11.65 13.03 -15.74
C VAL A 129 -12.75 13.05 -14.67
N GLY A 130 -12.97 11.91 -14.03
CA GLY A 130 -13.85 11.75 -12.88
C GLY A 130 -13.19 10.93 -11.77
N ASN A 131 -13.98 10.60 -10.75
CA ASN A 131 -13.53 9.73 -9.67
C ASN A 131 -13.12 8.38 -10.24
N MET A 132 -12.00 7.86 -9.76
CA MET A 132 -11.38 6.65 -10.27
C MET A 132 -11.33 5.57 -9.20
N THR A 133 -11.75 4.37 -9.57
CA THR A 133 -11.51 3.17 -8.75
C THR A 133 -10.03 2.80 -8.75
N SER A 134 -9.65 1.80 -7.96
CA SER A 134 -8.27 1.34 -7.87
C SER A 134 -7.68 0.92 -9.23
N GLU A 135 -8.48 0.23 -10.05
CA GLU A 135 -8.06 -0.26 -11.37
C GLU A 135 -7.96 0.89 -12.40
N GLN A 136 -8.94 1.80 -12.39
CA GLN A 136 -8.95 2.98 -13.24
C GLN A 136 -7.78 3.92 -12.91
N ALA A 137 -7.57 4.18 -11.61
CA ALA A 137 -6.46 4.98 -11.12
C ALA A 137 -5.11 4.37 -11.50
N GLY A 138 -4.96 3.04 -11.38
CA GLY A 138 -3.75 2.34 -11.78
C GLY A 138 -3.44 2.50 -13.27
N THR A 139 -4.43 2.29 -14.13
CA THR A 139 -4.30 2.49 -15.58
C THR A 139 -3.93 3.93 -15.91
N TRP A 140 -4.61 4.88 -15.27
CA TRP A 140 -4.37 6.31 -15.48
C TRP A 140 -2.97 6.73 -15.03
N ILE A 141 -2.49 6.26 -13.87
CA ILE A 141 -1.12 6.52 -13.40
C ILE A 141 -0.12 5.96 -14.42
N LEU A 142 -0.29 4.71 -14.89
CA LEU A 142 0.63 4.12 -15.87
C LEU A 142 0.72 4.95 -17.16
N GLN A 143 -0.42 5.43 -17.68
CA GLN A 143 -0.47 6.31 -18.86
C GLN A 143 0.30 7.62 -18.67
N HIS A 144 0.39 8.12 -17.43
CA HIS A 144 1.07 9.38 -17.07
C HIS A 144 2.44 9.16 -16.43
N THR A 145 3.04 7.98 -16.63
CA THR A 145 4.39 7.65 -16.18
C THR A 145 5.31 7.35 -17.37
N PRO A 146 6.64 7.54 -17.23
CA PRO A 146 7.59 7.27 -18.30
C PRO A 146 7.51 5.82 -18.81
N ALA A 147 7.76 5.61 -20.10
CA ALA A 147 7.74 4.28 -20.72
C ALA A 147 8.71 3.29 -20.06
N THR A 148 9.79 3.78 -19.45
CA THR A 148 10.74 2.96 -18.67
C THR A 148 10.07 2.31 -17.46
N PHE A 149 9.26 3.07 -16.72
CA PHE A 149 8.50 2.55 -15.59
C PHE A 149 7.40 1.59 -16.05
N GLN A 150 6.67 1.94 -17.11
CA GLN A 150 5.65 1.05 -17.70
C GLN A 150 6.24 -0.30 -18.12
N LYS A 151 7.41 -0.27 -18.79
CA LYS A 151 8.14 -1.48 -19.17
C LYS A 151 8.56 -2.29 -17.94
N MET A 152 9.11 -1.65 -16.92
CA MET A 152 9.49 -2.32 -15.67
C MET A 152 8.28 -2.98 -14.99
N MET A 153 7.13 -2.30 -14.94
CA MET A 153 5.90 -2.86 -14.41
C MET A 153 5.46 -4.09 -15.20
N ALA A 154 5.40 -3.97 -16.53
CA ALA A 154 4.95 -5.05 -17.41
C ALA A 154 5.87 -6.28 -17.42
N THR A 155 7.19 -6.10 -17.25
CA THR A 155 8.13 -7.23 -17.29
C THR A 155 8.35 -7.92 -15.96
N ASN A 156 8.02 -7.28 -14.83
CA ASN A 156 8.40 -7.77 -13.50
C ASN A 156 7.23 -8.00 -12.55
N TYR A 157 6.08 -7.36 -12.77
CA TYR A 157 4.99 -7.33 -11.80
C TYR A 157 3.64 -7.68 -12.42
N SER A 158 2.77 -8.19 -11.56
CA SER A 158 1.36 -8.39 -11.84
C SER A 158 0.53 -7.83 -10.69
N VAL A 159 -0.68 -7.37 -11.02
CA VAL A 159 -1.54 -6.60 -10.11
C VAL A 159 -2.98 -7.10 -10.13
N GLY A 160 -3.27 -8.16 -10.90
CA GLY A 160 -4.60 -8.72 -11.04
C GLY A 160 -4.93 -9.71 -9.92
N ILE A 161 -5.98 -10.48 -10.16
CA ILE A 161 -6.44 -11.57 -9.31
C ILE A 161 -6.76 -12.76 -10.21
N GLU A 162 -6.17 -13.91 -9.93
CA GLU A 162 -6.42 -15.13 -10.69
C GLU A 162 -7.39 -16.05 -9.94
N ARG A 163 -8.45 -16.45 -10.64
CA ARG A 163 -9.55 -17.24 -10.07
C ARG A 163 -9.67 -18.64 -10.66
N ASP A 164 -8.86 -18.98 -11.66
CA ASP A 164 -8.75 -20.34 -12.17
C ASP A 164 -7.58 -21.10 -11.53
N GLU A 165 -7.83 -22.29 -10.99
CA GLU A 165 -6.80 -23.11 -10.35
C GLU A 165 -5.74 -23.63 -11.34
N ALA A 166 -6.15 -23.93 -12.57
CA ALA A 166 -5.21 -24.39 -13.60
C ALA A 166 -4.24 -23.26 -13.98
N THR A 167 -4.75 -22.03 -14.11
CA THR A 167 -3.93 -20.85 -14.35
C THR A 167 -3.05 -20.50 -13.16
N LEU A 168 -3.54 -20.57 -11.92
CA LEU A 168 -2.71 -20.41 -10.72
C LEU A 168 -1.52 -21.40 -10.69
N LYS A 169 -1.75 -22.67 -11.07
CA LYS A 169 -0.69 -23.67 -11.18
C LYS A 169 0.33 -23.33 -12.27
N ARG A 170 -0.11 -22.75 -13.38
CA ARG A 170 0.79 -22.27 -14.45
C ARG A 170 1.61 -21.06 -13.99
N ASN A 171 0.98 -20.14 -13.26
CA ASN A 171 1.62 -18.93 -12.73
C ASN A 171 2.74 -19.22 -11.72
N ASP A 172 2.74 -20.39 -11.08
CA ASP A 172 3.84 -20.81 -10.20
C ASP A 172 5.20 -20.78 -10.93
N GLY A 173 5.23 -21.02 -12.24
CA GLY A 173 6.46 -20.95 -13.06
C GLY A 173 6.78 -19.56 -13.64
N ASP A 174 5.90 -18.57 -13.46
CA ASP A 174 6.06 -17.23 -14.06
C ASP A 174 6.61 -16.24 -13.02
N HIS A 175 7.86 -15.80 -13.24
CA HIS A 175 8.55 -14.90 -12.32
C HIS A 175 7.86 -13.54 -12.14
N THR A 176 7.06 -13.10 -13.12
CA THR A 176 6.31 -11.83 -13.06
C THR A 176 5.15 -11.88 -12.05
N LYS A 177 4.75 -13.09 -11.65
CA LYS A 177 3.60 -13.33 -10.78
C LYS A 177 3.98 -13.51 -9.32
N TRP A 178 5.21 -13.88 -9.00
CA TRP A 178 5.62 -14.28 -7.64
C TRP A 178 5.50 -13.20 -6.56
N SER A 179 5.45 -11.93 -6.96
CA SER A 179 5.19 -10.80 -6.07
C SER A 179 3.70 -10.64 -5.72
N ASN A 180 2.79 -11.20 -6.52
CA ASN A 180 1.35 -11.08 -6.36
C ASN A 180 0.76 -12.32 -5.66
N PRO A 181 0.35 -12.22 -4.39
CA PRO A 181 -0.22 -13.36 -3.67
C PRO A 181 -1.62 -13.76 -4.15
N LEU A 182 -2.26 -12.95 -5.02
CA LEU A 182 -3.55 -13.28 -5.64
C LEU A 182 -3.41 -14.08 -6.93
N GLU A 183 -2.21 -14.15 -7.51
CA GLU A 183 -1.95 -14.84 -8.78
C GLU A 183 -1.04 -16.05 -8.63
N VAL A 184 -0.52 -16.33 -7.43
CA VAL A 184 0.42 -17.41 -7.15
C VAL A 184 0.04 -18.16 -5.90
N ARG A 185 0.28 -19.47 -5.90
CA ARG A 185 -0.04 -20.35 -4.78
C ARG A 185 1.08 -20.37 -3.75
N LEU A 186 0.73 -20.67 -2.51
CA LEU A 186 1.69 -21.03 -1.49
C LEU A 186 2.47 -22.30 -1.89
N PRO A 187 3.69 -22.48 -1.34
CA PRO A 187 4.49 -23.68 -1.57
C PRO A 187 3.76 -24.94 -1.09
N ASN A 188 4.13 -26.08 -1.65
CA ASN A 188 3.54 -27.37 -1.24
C ASN A 188 4.26 -27.92 0.01
N ALA A 189 4.06 -27.26 1.16
CA ALA A 189 4.77 -27.54 2.40
C ALA A 189 3.81 -27.68 3.60
N PRO A 190 3.15 -28.84 3.79
CA PRO A 190 2.15 -29.01 4.85
C PRO A 190 2.70 -28.92 6.28
N SER A 191 4.01 -29.15 6.51
CA SER A 191 4.59 -29.02 7.86
C SER A 191 4.92 -27.57 8.23
N MET A 192 5.09 -26.71 7.23
CA MET A 192 5.41 -25.30 7.41
C MET A 192 4.29 -24.56 8.17
N LYS A 193 4.69 -23.67 9.08
CA LYS A 193 3.77 -22.79 9.82
C LYS A 193 3.88 -21.35 9.34
N MET A 194 2.74 -20.68 9.21
CA MET A 194 2.71 -19.30 8.75
C MET A 194 2.05 -18.40 9.79
N TYR A 195 2.72 -17.32 10.17
CA TYR A 195 2.24 -16.34 11.13
C TYR A 195 2.15 -14.98 10.44
N CYS A 196 0.98 -14.34 10.47
CA CYS A 196 0.81 -12.96 10.03
C CYS A 196 0.62 -12.07 11.25
N VAL A 197 1.59 -11.20 11.51
CA VAL A 197 1.58 -10.30 12.65
C VAL A 197 1.60 -8.86 12.15
N TYR A 198 0.59 -8.07 12.51
CA TYR A 198 0.51 -6.69 12.08
C TYR A 198 -0.15 -5.80 13.14
N GLY A 199 0.16 -4.50 13.05
CA GLY A 199 -0.44 -3.48 13.91
C GLY A 199 -1.84 -3.12 13.45
N HIS A 200 -2.70 -2.72 14.37
CA HIS A 200 -4.03 -2.21 14.03
C HIS A 200 -4.40 -1.01 14.92
N GLY A 201 -5.49 -0.32 14.53
CA GLY A 201 -6.09 0.75 15.33
C GLY A 201 -5.57 2.15 15.04
N LYS A 202 -4.78 2.32 13.98
CA LYS A 202 -4.23 3.61 13.55
C LYS A 202 -4.93 4.13 12.31
N GLU A 203 -5.14 5.45 12.27
CA GLU A 203 -5.66 6.13 11.08
C GLU A 203 -4.61 6.07 9.95
N THR A 204 -5.00 5.44 8.85
CA THR A 204 -4.10 5.09 7.73
C THR A 204 -4.62 5.64 6.42
N GLU A 205 -3.74 6.07 5.51
CA GLU A 205 -4.16 6.62 4.21
C GLU A 205 -4.82 5.54 3.32
N ARG A 206 -6.05 5.80 2.86
CA ARG A 206 -6.86 4.82 2.11
C ARG A 206 -7.30 5.31 0.73
N SER A 207 -7.61 6.59 0.58
CA SER A 207 -7.92 7.23 -0.70
C SER A 207 -7.62 8.74 -0.65
N TYR A 208 -7.60 9.41 -1.81
CA TYR A 208 -7.13 10.78 -1.93
C TYR A 208 -8.06 11.64 -2.78
N TRP A 209 -8.16 12.91 -2.39
CA TRP A 209 -8.74 13.98 -3.18
C TRP A 209 -7.62 14.73 -3.85
N TYR A 210 -7.70 14.83 -5.17
CA TYR A 210 -6.70 15.49 -6.00
C TYR A 210 -7.23 16.80 -6.58
N ALA A 211 -6.31 17.74 -6.75
CA ALA A 211 -6.48 18.96 -7.50
C ALA A 211 -5.64 18.92 -8.78
N ARG A 212 -6.13 19.57 -9.84
CA ARG A 212 -5.43 19.68 -11.14
C ARG A 212 -5.08 21.12 -11.48
N GLY A 213 -3.87 21.32 -12.02
CA GLY A 213 -3.35 22.61 -12.46
C GLY A 213 -3.21 22.73 -13.96
N ALA A 214 -2.29 23.58 -14.41
CA ALA A 214 -2.00 23.74 -15.83
C ALA A 214 -1.31 22.50 -16.43
N TYR A 215 -1.36 22.41 -17.76
CA TYR A 215 -0.53 21.48 -18.51
C TYR A 215 0.95 21.85 -18.33
N GLU A 216 1.78 20.83 -18.11
CA GLU A 216 3.21 20.92 -17.89
C GLU A 216 3.93 20.13 -19.00
N HIS A 217 5.15 20.54 -19.32
CA HIS A 217 5.99 19.80 -20.25
C HIS A 217 6.78 18.75 -19.47
N ASP A 218 6.96 17.58 -20.06
CA ASP A 218 7.73 16.53 -19.41
C ASP A 218 9.18 17.02 -19.24
N GLY A 219 9.71 16.96 -18.02
CA GLY A 219 11.08 17.44 -17.70
C GLY A 219 12.20 16.63 -18.37
N ASN A 220 11.85 15.68 -19.22
CA ASN A 220 12.72 15.13 -20.24
C ASN A 220 12.86 16.16 -21.37
N SER A 221 13.46 17.32 -21.07
CA SER A 221 14.15 18.06 -22.11
C SER A 221 15.08 17.05 -22.78
N VAL A 222 14.78 16.67 -24.01
CA VAL A 222 15.82 16.12 -24.89
C VAL A 222 16.89 17.19 -24.84
N ASP A 223 18.06 16.88 -24.30
CA ASP A 223 19.22 17.77 -24.40
C ASP A 223 19.31 18.17 -25.87
N GLY A 224 18.81 19.37 -26.17
CA GLY A 224 18.88 19.90 -27.51
C GLY A 224 20.35 19.92 -27.86
N LEU A 225 20.67 19.61 -29.11
CA LEU A 225 22.06 19.55 -29.59
C LEU A 225 22.86 20.84 -29.33
N ASN A 226 22.22 21.94 -28.92
CA ASN A 226 22.85 23.17 -28.44
C ASN A 226 22.06 23.81 -27.28
N PRO A 227 22.49 23.70 -26.01
CA PRO A 227 22.01 24.61 -24.97
C PRO A 227 22.50 26.03 -25.28
N THR A 228 21.58 26.98 -25.48
CA THR A 228 21.88 28.36 -25.90
C THR A 228 22.10 29.34 -24.75
N CYS A 229 21.86 28.92 -23.50
CA CYS A 229 22.05 29.77 -22.32
C CYS A 229 23.44 29.57 -21.72
N SER A 230 24.38 30.44 -22.05
CA SER A 230 25.76 30.41 -21.56
C SER A 230 26.00 31.34 -20.35
N ASN A 231 25.02 32.13 -19.93
CA ASN A 231 25.22 33.22 -18.97
C ASN A 231 24.22 33.11 -17.78
N PRO A 232 24.69 32.97 -16.53
CA PRO A 232 23.84 32.70 -15.36
C PRO A 232 23.08 33.92 -14.79
N ASP A 233 23.29 35.14 -15.31
CA ASP A 233 22.69 36.38 -14.80
C ASP A 233 21.50 36.92 -15.65
N ASP A 234 21.18 36.29 -16.78
CA ASP A 234 20.06 36.71 -17.63
C ASP A 234 18.74 36.06 -17.16
N ASN A 235 17.93 36.83 -16.42
CA ASN A 235 16.58 36.44 -16.01
C ASN A 235 15.58 36.28 -17.18
N GLU A 236 16.00 36.56 -18.42
CA GLU A 236 15.21 36.42 -19.66
C GLU A 236 15.75 35.31 -20.60
N CYS A 237 16.70 34.48 -20.18
CA CYS A 237 17.19 33.39 -21.04
C CYS A 237 16.19 32.21 -21.04
N VAL A 238 15.24 32.24 -21.98
CA VAL A 238 14.31 31.13 -22.22
C VAL A 238 14.88 30.25 -23.32
N THR A 239 15.17 28.99 -23.01
CA THR A 239 15.52 28.00 -24.04
C THR A 239 14.27 27.75 -24.90
N GLU A 240 14.31 28.13 -26.18
CA GLU A 240 13.21 27.88 -27.09
C GLU A 240 13.00 26.37 -27.23
N ARG A 241 11.81 25.91 -26.83
CA ARG A 241 11.42 24.51 -26.90
C ARG A 241 11.06 24.14 -28.35
N PRO A 242 11.35 22.90 -28.80
CA PRO A 242 11.04 22.50 -30.15
C PRO A 242 9.53 22.64 -30.46
N PRO A 243 9.12 23.01 -31.69
CA PRO A 243 7.72 23.26 -32.05
C PRO A 243 6.72 22.10 -31.82
N LEU A 244 7.24 20.88 -31.59
CA LEU A 244 6.46 19.66 -31.32
C LEU A 244 6.51 19.23 -29.84
N ASP A 245 7.14 20.02 -28.97
CA ASP A 245 7.11 19.82 -27.53
C ASP A 245 5.77 20.33 -26.98
N MET A 246 4.75 19.48 -27.06
CA MET A 246 3.42 19.75 -26.53
C MET A 246 3.36 19.36 -25.04
N PRO A 247 2.73 20.18 -24.18
CA PRO A 247 2.57 19.83 -22.76
C PRO A 247 1.44 18.80 -22.61
N LEU A 248 1.79 17.53 -22.80
CA LEU A 248 0.82 16.43 -22.79
C LEU A 248 0.47 15.95 -21.37
N THR A 249 1.18 16.40 -20.34
CA THR A 249 0.95 16.00 -18.95
C THR A 249 0.36 17.15 -18.16
N ARG A 250 -0.60 16.88 -17.27
CA ARG A 250 -1.22 17.91 -16.42
C ARG A 250 -0.73 17.77 -14.99
N LYS A 251 -0.33 18.88 -14.37
CA LYS A 251 0.10 18.87 -12.97
C LYS A 251 -1.07 18.47 -12.08
N SER A 252 -0.86 17.45 -11.26
CA SER A 252 -1.86 16.93 -10.30
C SER A 252 -1.21 16.84 -8.92
N TRP A 253 -1.92 17.27 -7.89
CA TRP A 253 -1.46 17.20 -6.50
C TRP A 253 -2.61 16.89 -5.54
N ILE A 254 -2.29 16.38 -4.36
CA ILE A 254 -3.30 16.13 -3.32
C ILE A 254 -3.87 17.48 -2.86
N ASP A 255 -5.20 17.58 -2.84
CA ASP A 255 -5.92 18.79 -2.48
C ASP A 255 -5.88 19.04 -0.96
N ALA A 256 -4.80 19.66 -0.49
CA ALA A 256 -4.57 19.94 0.92
C ALA A 256 -5.62 20.90 1.56
N ASP A 257 -6.37 21.63 0.73
CA ASP A 257 -7.42 22.54 1.18
C ASP A 257 -8.75 21.82 1.41
N TYR A 258 -8.89 20.56 0.95
CA TYR A 258 -10.11 19.79 1.13
C TYR A 258 -10.06 19.02 2.45
N THR A 259 -10.84 19.47 3.43
CA THR A 259 -11.01 18.78 4.70
C THR A 259 -12.51 18.64 4.98
N ASN A 260 -12.93 17.43 5.30
CA ASN A 260 -14.28 17.11 5.70
C ASN A 260 -14.22 16.28 6.99
N ASP A 261 -14.38 16.97 8.11
CA ASP A 261 -14.42 16.35 9.44
C ASP A 261 -15.85 15.85 9.72
N THR A 262 -16.16 14.66 9.20
CA THR A 262 -17.38 13.93 9.60
C THR A 262 -17.31 13.54 11.09
N ILE A 263 -18.47 13.27 11.71
CA ILE A 263 -18.62 12.92 13.13
C ILE A 263 -17.74 11.71 13.53
N SER A 264 -17.47 10.79 12.61
CA SER A 264 -16.53 9.68 12.83
C SER A 264 -15.12 10.02 12.29
N PRO A 265 -14.07 9.88 13.13
CA PRO A 265 -12.69 10.16 12.71
C PRO A 265 -12.20 9.23 11.59
N LYS A 266 -12.79 8.02 11.49
CA LYS A 266 -12.47 7.00 10.48
C LYS A 266 -13.07 7.27 9.10
N ALA A 267 -14.04 8.19 8.98
CA ALA A 267 -14.58 8.63 7.69
C ALA A 267 -14.10 10.05 7.31
N SER A 268 -13.26 10.67 8.16
CA SER A 268 -12.81 12.03 7.96
C SER A 268 -11.80 12.14 6.81
N VAL A 269 -11.95 13.19 5.99
CA VAL A 269 -10.97 13.59 4.99
C VAL A 269 -10.17 14.74 5.59
N ARG A 270 -8.85 14.59 5.69
CA ARG A 270 -7.95 15.63 6.22
C ARG A 270 -6.89 15.99 5.20
N ASN A 271 -6.86 17.25 4.78
CA ASN A 271 -5.92 17.76 3.78
C ASN A 271 -5.88 16.91 2.50
N GLY A 272 -7.06 16.53 2.00
CA GLY A 272 -7.23 15.73 0.81
C GLY A 272 -6.93 14.23 0.99
N VAL A 273 -6.61 13.78 2.20
CA VAL A 273 -6.39 12.35 2.48
C VAL A 273 -7.59 11.80 3.25
N LYS A 274 -8.26 10.80 2.67
CA LYS A 274 -9.30 10.05 3.37
C LYS A 274 -8.66 8.92 4.15
N MET A 275 -8.93 8.92 5.45
CA MET A 275 -8.33 7.99 6.39
C MET A 275 -9.18 6.70 6.47
N GLY A 276 -8.53 5.56 6.62
CA GLY A 276 -9.13 4.27 6.92
C GLY A 276 -8.41 3.59 8.09
N GLU A 277 -8.70 2.32 8.31
CA GLU A 277 -8.07 1.53 9.38
C GLU A 277 -6.79 0.86 8.91
N GLY A 278 -5.79 0.78 9.79
CA GLY A 278 -4.52 0.10 9.51
C GLY A 278 -3.49 0.27 10.62
N ASP A 279 -2.22 0.21 10.25
CA ASP A 279 -1.06 0.38 11.14
C ASP A 279 -0.38 1.76 11.02
N GLY A 280 -1.10 2.74 10.45
CA GLY A 280 -0.64 4.10 10.23
C GLY A 280 0.02 4.33 8.88
N THR A 281 0.42 3.27 8.17
CA THR A 281 0.98 3.33 6.80
C THR A 281 0.25 2.41 5.83
N VAL A 282 -0.06 1.19 6.26
CA VAL A 282 -0.65 0.13 5.45
C VAL A 282 -2.09 -0.10 5.89
N SER A 283 -3.01 -0.05 4.93
CA SER A 283 -4.42 -0.33 5.18
C SER A 283 -4.61 -1.76 5.69
N LEU A 284 -5.57 -1.93 6.60
CA LEU A 284 -5.93 -3.23 7.18
C LEU A 284 -6.25 -4.30 6.12
N LEU A 285 -6.86 -3.90 4.99
CA LEU A 285 -7.12 -4.80 3.86
C LEU A 285 -5.84 -5.48 3.37
N SER A 286 -4.79 -4.71 3.09
CA SER A 286 -3.50 -5.26 2.65
C SER A 286 -2.74 -6.03 3.72
N LEU A 287 -2.91 -5.68 5.00
CA LEU A 287 -2.22 -6.36 6.10
C LEU A 287 -2.76 -7.76 6.32
N GLY A 288 -4.09 -7.89 6.35
CA GLY A 288 -4.74 -9.09 6.88
C GLY A 288 -5.55 -9.92 5.88
N ALA A 289 -6.07 -9.36 4.78
CA ALA A 289 -7.08 -10.07 3.98
C ALA A 289 -6.58 -11.42 3.41
N MET A 290 -5.32 -11.47 2.96
CA MET A 290 -4.71 -12.73 2.52
C MET A 290 -4.52 -13.72 3.66
N CYS A 291 -4.15 -13.28 4.86
CA CYS A 291 -3.94 -14.17 6.00
C CYS A 291 -5.24 -14.72 6.58
N VAL A 292 -6.28 -13.89 6.56
CA VAL A 292 -7.56 -14.19 7.20
C VAL A 292 -8.46 -15.03 6.31
N GLU A 293 -8.48 -14.76 5.00
CA GLU A 293 -9.41 -15.39 4.06
C GLU A 293 -8.69 -15.98 2.84
N GLY A 294 -7.82 -15.21 2.17
CA GLY A 294 -7.19 -15.64 0.92
C GLY A 294 -6.43 -16.96 1.01
N TRP A 295 -5.43 -17.06 1.90
CA TRP A 295 -4.62 -18.26 2.13
C TRP A 295 -5.31 -19.34 2.96
N LYS A 296 -6.53 -19.10 3.45
CA LYS A 296 -7.37 -20.17 4.01
C LYS A 296 -8.08 -20.97 2.91
N ARG A 297 -8.10 -20.47 1.67
CA ARG A 297 -8.73 -21.13 0.53
C ARG A 297 -7.77 -22.12 -0.15
N PRO A 298 -8.22 -23.35 -0.47
CA PRO A 298 -7.37 -24.39 -1.06
C PRO A 298 -6.68 -23.98 -2.37
N ARG A 299 -7.36 -23.16 -3.19
CA ARG A 299 -6.86 -22.62 -4.46
C ARG A 299 -5.49 -21.92 -4.34
N TRP A 300 -5.30 -21.09 -3.30
CA TRP A 300 -4.05 -20.36 -3.05
C TRP A 300 -3.18 -21.08 -2.01
N ASN A 301 -3.75 -22.02 -1.24
CA ASN A 301 -3.04 -22.82 -0.26
C ASN A 301 -3.29 -24.32 -0.48
N PRO A 302 -2.66 -24.92 -1.51
CA PRO A 302 -2.92 -26.32 -1.88
C PRO A 302 -2.42 -27.32 -0.83
N ALA A 303 -1.44 -26.95 -0.01
CA ALA A 303 -0.88 -27.81 1.02
C ALA A 303 -1.64 -27.76 2.35
N GLY A 304 -2.59 -26.82 2.50
CA GLY A 304 -3.29 -26.61 3.76
C GLY A 304 -2.39 -26.07 4.88
N ILE A 305 -1.41 -25.23 4.55
CA ILE A 305 -0.51 -24.57 5.50
C ILE A 305 -1.32 -23.87 6.59
N LYS A 306 -0.97 -24.09 7.85
CA LYS A 306 -1.62 -23.42 8.98
C LYS A 306 -1.21 -21.94 9.00
N VAL A 307 -2.16 -21.05 8.70
CA VAL A 307 -1.99 -19.60 8.75
C VAL A 307 -2.62 -19.06 10.04
N THR A 308 -1.79 -18.56 10.95
CA THR A 308 -2.22 -17.91 12.20
C THR A 308 -2.10 -16.40 12.04
N THR A 309 -3.19 -15.67 12.26
CA THR A 309 -3.18 -14.20 12.23
C THR A 309 -3.21 -13.63 13.64
N VAL A 310 -2.31 -12.69 13.93
CA VAL A 310 -2.19 -12.03 15.23
C VAL A 310 -2.16 -10.52 15.04
N GLU A 311 -3.19 -9.85 15.56
CA GLU A 311 -3.24 -8.39 15.57
C GLU A 311 -2.62 -7.85 16.86
N VAL A 312 -1.63 -6.96 16.70
CA VAL A 312 -0.99 -6.24 17.80
C VAL A 312 -1.74 -4.93 17.99
N ASN A 313 -2.37 -4.78 19.16
CA ASN A 313 -3.19 -3.62 19.46
C ASN A 313 -2.35 -2.42 19.90
N TRP A 314 -2.62 -1.28 19.29
CA TRP A 314 -2.21 0.00 19.82
C TRP A 314 -3.14 0.39 20.99
N LEU A 315 -2.78 -0.03 22.20
CA LEU A 315 -3.44 0.47 23.41
C LEU A 315 -2.90 1.86 23.76
N PHE A 316 -3.38 2.88 23.06
CA PHE A 316 -3.45 4.23 23.62
C PHE A 316 -4.88 4.78 23.49
N SER A 317 -5.60 4.73 24.61
CA SER A 317 -6.90 5.37 24.84
C SER A 317 -8.13 4.66 24.25
N ARG A 318 -8.86 3.94 25.13
CA ARG A 318 -10.31 4.09 25.41
C ARG A 318 -10.91 2.80 25.99
N SER A 319 -10.55 2.44 27.23
CA SER A 319 -11.55 1.91 28.17
C SER A 319 -10.99 1.81 29.59
N ILE A 320 -11.70 2.40 30.54
CA ILE A 320 -11.45 2.38 31.99
C ILE A 320 -11.79 1.00 32.61
N PHE A 321 -12.09 -0.02 31.81
CA PHE A 321 -12.70 -1.29 32.27
C PHE A 321 -11.88 -2.56 32.02
N GLN A 322 -10.54 -2.50 32.10
CA GLN A 322 -9.70 -3.71 32.23
C GLN A 322 -8.71 -3.60 33.39
N ILE A 323 -9.16 -3.04 34.52
CA ILE A 323 -8.46 -3.10 35.80
C ILE A 323 -8.87 -4.40 36.50
N LEU A 324 -8.32 -5.56 36.11
CA LEU A 324 -8.21 -6.71 37.03
C LEU A 324 -7.23 -7.84 36.63
N ILE A 325 -6.57 -7.84 35.46
CA ILE A 325 -5.62 -8.92 35.09
C ILE A 325 -4.22 -8.39 34.70
N VAL A 326 -3.82 -7.22 35.20
CA VAL A 326 -2.44 -6.73 35.00
C VAL A 326 -1.88 -6.20 36.33
N VAL A 327 -1.61 -7.11 37.27
CA VAL A 327 -0.89 -6.80 38.52
C VAL A 327 0.63 -7.02 38.39
N PHE A 328 1.12 -7.51 37.24
CA PHE A 328 2.56 -7.72 37.02
C PHE A 328 3.00 -7.34 35.59
N LYS A 329 2.99 -6.05 35.25
CA LYS A 329 3.96 -5.45 34.31
C LYS A 329 3.80 -3.92 34.36
N LEU A 330 4.92 -3.27 34.63
CA LEU A 330 5.15 -1.84 34.86
C LEU A 330 4.19 -0.86 34.14
N PRO A 331 3.76 0.23 34.78
CA PRO A 331 2.96 1.28 34.14
C PRO A 331 3.84 2.04 33.13
N HIS A 332 3.69 1.73 31.85
CA HIS A 332 4.31 2.50 30.77
C HIS A 332 3.48 3.76 30.46
N LEU A 333 3.89 4.87 31.09
CA LEU A 333 3.63 6.22 30.59
C LEU A 333 4.36 6.35 29.24
N PRO A 334 3.70 6.70 28.11
CA PRO A 334 4.43 7.03 26.90
C PRO A 334 5.22 8.31 27.19
N VAL A 335 6.52 8.23 27.09
CA VAL A 335 7.35 9.41 27.19
C VAL A 335 7.37 10.07 25.81
N PRO A 336 6.95 11.34 25.65
CA PRO A 336 7.01 12.06 24.38
C PRO A 336 8.43 12.18 23.78
N SER A 337 9.45 11.75 24.54
CA SER A 337 10.87 11.78 24.17
C SER A 337 11.35 10.50 23.46
N ILE A 338 10.51 9.48 23.26
CA ILE A 338 10.87 8.29 22.48
C ILE A 338 10.22 8.42 21.10
N PRO A 339 10.96 8.86 20.07
CA PRO A 339 10.41 9.09 18.73
C PRO A 339 9.95 7.82 18.01
N ARG A 340 10.00 6.64 18.65
CA ARG A 340 9.63 5.32 18.09
C ARG A 340 8.55 4.56 18.88
N GLY A 341 7.63 5.27 19.55
CA GLY A 341 6.38 4.69 20.08
C GLY A 341 6.48 3.71 21.28
N GLY A 342 7.67 3.29 21.71
CA GLY A 342 7.87 2.47 22.91
C GLY A 342 7.38 1.01 22.79
N ALA A 343 7.30 0.31 23.93
CA ALA A 343 7.07 -1.14 24.01
C ALA A 343 5.70 -1.65 23.49
N ASN A 344 4.72 -0.74 23.34
CA ASN A 344 3.34 -1.03 22.90
C ASN A 344 3.01 -0.37 21.56
N THR A 345 4.04 0.00 20.79
CA THR A 345 3.82 0.58 19.47
C THR A 345 3.23 -0.45 18.51
N SER A 346 2.41 0.03 17.59
CA SER A 346 1.83 -0.75 16.48
C SER A 346 1.85 0.06 15.19
N ASP A 347 2.65 1.12 15.16
CA ASP A 347 2.90 1.88 13.94
C ASP A 347 3.78 1.06 13.01
N HIS A 348 3.52 1.13 11.70
CA HIS A 348 4.18 0.30 10.69
C HIS A 348 5.71 0.19 10.86
N VAL A 349 6.37 1.33 11.05
CA VAL A 349 7.83 1.41 11.19
C VAL A 349 8.31 1.00 12.58
N ASP A 350 7.50 1.24 13.60
CA ASP A 350 7.90 1.05 14.99
C ASP A 350 7.52 -0.33 15.54
N ILE A 351 6.70 -1.11 14.83
CA ILE A 351 6.18 -2.42 15.28
C ILE A 351 7.29 -3.38 15.74
N LEU A 352 8.51 -3.26 15.19
CA LEU A 352 9.69 -4.03 15.61
C LEU A 352 10.09 -3.78 17.08
N GLY A 353 9.78 -2.61 17.62
CA GLY A 353 9.95 -2.27 19.03
C GLY A 353 8.86 -2.83 19.95
N SER A 354 7.81 -3.44 19.40
CA SER A 354 6.70 -3.99 20.18
C SER A 354 7.13 -5.22 20.95
N THR A 355 6.86 -5.22 22.25
CA THR A 355 7.11 -6.38 23.12
C THR A 355 6.25 -7.58 22.75
N GLY A 356 4.99 -7.35 22.33
CA GLY A 356 4.09 -8.41 21.88
C GLY A 356 4.59 -9.12 20.63
N LEU A 357 5.07 -8.36 19.63
CA LEU A 357 5.69 -8.94 18.44
C LEU A 357 6.95 -9.75 18.81
N ASN A 358 7.83 -9.18 19.62
CA ASN A 358 9.07 -9.85 20.00
C ASN A 358 8.83 -11.14 20.79
N GLU A 359 7.79 -11.18 21.62
CA GLU A 359 7.37 -12.43 22.30
C GLU A 359 6.91 -13.50 21.31
N ILE A 360 6.14 -13.13 20.29
CA ILE A 360 5.71 -14.06 19.23
C ILE A 360 6.92 -14.61 18.46
N ILE A 361 7.86 -13.73 18.06
CA ILE A 361 9.08 -14.15 17.37
C ILE A 361 9.88 -15.13 18.23
N LEU A 362 10.06 -14.84 19.52
CA LEU A 362 10.76 -15.72 20.45
C LEU A 362 10.05 -17.07 20.59
N LYS A 363 8.72 -17.09 20.73
CA LYS A 363 7.93 -18.33 20.81
C LYS A 363 8.11 -19.19 19.58
N VAL A 364 8.04 -18.60 18.39
CA VAL A 364 8.25 -19.33 17.13
C VAL A 364 9.70 -19.84 17.03
N ALA A 365 10.70 -18.99 17.32
CA ALA A 365 12.11 -19.34 17.22
C ALA A 365 12.56 -20.41 18.23
N THR A 366 11.92 -20.49 19.39
CA THR A 366 12.20 -21.50 20.43
C THR A 366 11.40 -22.80 20.26
N GLY A 367 10.62 -22.93 19.19
CA GLY A 367 9.85 -24.13 18.87
C GLY A 367 8.50 -24.25 19.59
N VAL A 368 8.11 -23.25 20.39
CA VAL A 368 6.80 -23.19 21.07
C VAL A 368 5.78 -22.34 20.30
N GLY A 369 5.98 -22.15 18.99
CA GLY A 369 5.08 -21.35 18.15
C GLY A 369 3.62 -21.85 18.10
N HIS A 370 3.37 -23.10 18.51
CA HIS A 370 2.02 -23.64 18.64
C HIS A 370 1.18 -22.96 19.74
N GLU A 371 1.82 -22.28 20.70
CA GLU A 371 1.16 -21.45 21.72
C GLU A 371 0.70 -20.09 21.18
N VAL A 372 1.13 -19.72 19.97
CA VAL A 372 0.68 -18.48 19.33
C VAL A 372 -0.73 -18.70 18.80
N GLU A 373 -1.71 -18.19 19.54
CA GLU A 373 -3.12 -18.25 19.17
C GLU A 373 -3.50 -17.10 18.24
N GLU A 374 -4.54 -17.32 17.44
CA GLU A 374 -5.10 -16.24 16.63
C GLU A 374 -5.72 -15.17 17.54
N ASN A 375 -5.42 -13.91 17.27
CA ASN A 375 -6.01 -12.78 17.98
C ASN A 375 -6.52 -11.75 16.96
N PHE A 376 -7.82 -11.46 17.04
CA PHE A 376 -8.51 -10.49 16.19
C PHE A 376 -9.13 -9.41 17.06
N VAL A 377 -8.78 -8.17 16.77
CA VAL A 377 -9.30 -6.98 17.44
C VAL A 377 -10.04 -6.07 16.44
N SER A 378 -9.73 -6.20 15.15
CA SER A 378 -10.34 -5.48 14.04
C SER A 378 -11.45 -6.28 13.36
N ASN A 379 -12.22 -5.59 12.50
CA ASN A 379 -13.26 -6.19 11.66
C ASN A 379 -12.71 -6.79 10.35
N ILE A 380 -11.41 -7.09 10.26
CA ILE A 380 -10.77 -7.63 9.05
C ILE A 380 -11.47 -8.88 8.51
N ARG A 381 -12.05 -9.73 9.38
CA ARG A 381 -12.80 -10.92 8.95
C ARG A 381 -14.02 -10.55 8.12
N GLU A 382 -14.74 -9.51 8.53
CA GLU A 382 -15.90 -8.99 7.80
C GLU A 382 -15.46 -8.32 6.49
N TYR A 383 -14.44 -7.47 6.55
CA TYR A 383 -13.92 -6.80 5.35
C TYR A 383 -13.41 -7.82 4.32
N ALA A 384 -12.70 -8.86 4.75
CA ALA A 384 -12.24 -9.90 3.86
C ALA A 384 -13.41 -10.67 3.24
N GLN A 385 -14.51 -10.93 3.96
CA GLN A 385 -15.69 -11.60 3.41
C GLN A 385 -16.41 -10.77 2.33
N HIS A 386 -16.36 -9.44 2.43
CA HIS A 386 -16.95 -8.53 1.44
C HIS A 386 -16.12 -8.40 0.15
N MET A 387 -14.90 -8.94 0.11
CA MET A 387 -14.08 -8.96 -1.11
C MET A 387 -14.56 -10.03 -2.10
N GLN A 388 -14.38 -9.76 -3.39
CA GLN A 388 -14.79 -10.67 -4.46
C GLN A 388 -13.70 -11.72 -4.75
N TRP A 389 -13.63 -12.75 -3.90
CA TRP A 389 -12.67 -13.85 -4.07
C TRP A 389 -13.02 -14.79 -5.22
N ASP A 390 -14.31 -15.06 -5.44
CA ASP A 390 -14.80 -16.00 -6.44
C ASP A 390 -15.61 -15.27 -7.53
N LEU A 391 -15.72 -15.87 -8.72
CA LEU A 391 -16.65 -15.40 -9.76
C LEU A 391 -18.04 -15.97 -9.45
N TYR A 392 -19.07 -15.12 -9.54
CA TYR A 392 -20.47 -15.52 -9.38
C TYR A 392 -20.96 -16.46 -10.47
#